data_AF-A0A6J1X538-F1
#
_entry.id   AF-A0A6J1X538-F1
#
_cell.length_a   1.000
_cell.length_b   1.000
_cell.length_c   1.000
_cell.angle_alpha   90.00
_cell.angle_beta   90.00
_cell.angle_gamma   90.00
#
_symmetry.space_group_name_H-M   'P 1'
#
loop_
_entity.id
_entity.type
_entity.pdbx_description
1 polymer ?
#
loop_
_entity_poly.entity_id
_entity_poly.type
_entity_poly.pdbx_seq_one_letter_code
_entity_poly.pdbx_strand_id
1 'polypeptide(L)'
;MSIIVTKAALALKNSENNFQFVKFESHKPKKKETAIDNEKNDTKTYLGQKSKKDLDLKKIRHEVVKFGMSGFDSTKKEEAKIALAVSLGAKPPKRKYINYKELMEKRKQEKQQAKDEKQLMVSKTLLKTSGKKKKANNDVGHFLSGYGKVQKKDLKKDDNSSKKKKKK
;
A
#
# COMPACT_ATOMS: atom_id res chain seq x y z
N MET A 1 -25.29 -43.16 -43.27
CA MET A 1 -25.38 -42.29 -44.46
C MET A 1 -24.98 -43.14 -45.65
N SER A 2 -25.86 -43.32 -46.63
CA SER A 2 -25.49 -43.96 -47.90
C SER A 2 -24.69 -42.96 -48.73
N ILE A 3 -23.49 -43.35 -49.17
CA ILE A 3 -22.65 -42.52 -50.02
C ILE A 3 -23.24 -42.54 -51.43
N ILE A 4 -23.61 -41.38 -51.95
CA ILE A 4 -24.10 -41.24 -53.32
C ILE A 4 -22.91 -40.89 -54.19
N VAL A 5 -22.44 -41.85 -54.97
CA VAL A 5 -21.31 -41.68 -55.90
C VAL A 5 -21.71 -40.82 -57.08
N THR A 6 -20.79 -39.96 -57.53
CA THR A 6 -21.02 -39.10 -58.69
C THR A 6 -20.86 -39.90 -59.99
N LYS A 7 -21.54 -39.46 -61.06
CA LYS A 7 -21.51 -40.14 -62.38
C LYS A 7 -20.08 -40.27 -62.95
N ALA A 8 -19.22 -39.29 -62.68
CA ALA A 8 -17.81 -39.32 -63.08
C ALA A 8 -16.99 -40.35 -62.28
N ALA A 9 -17.28 -40.52 -60.99
CA ALA A 9 -16.60 -41.52 -60.15
C ALA A 9 -16.95 -42.95 -60.58
N LEU A 10 -18.17 -43.20 -61.07
CA LEU A 10 -18.56 -44.50 -61.64
C LEU A 10 -17.76 -44.89 -62.90
N ALA A 11 -17.23 -43.90 -63.64
CA ALA A 11 -16.43 -44.16 -64.83
C ALA A 11 -14.98 -44.58 -64.52
N LEU A 12 -14.52 -44.35 -63.28
CA LEU A 12 -13.18 -44.73 -62.82
C LEU A 12 -13.20 -46.15 -62.26
N LYS A 13 -12.21 -46.97 -62.61
CA LYS A 13 -12.03 -48.30 -62.02
C LYS A 13 -11.61 -48.13 -60.55
N ASN A 14 -12.30 -48.80 -59.62
CA ASN A 14 -12.05 -48.80 -58.17
C ASN A 14 -12.39 -47.49 -57.42
N SER A 15 -13.47 -46.82 -57.79
CA SER A 15 -13.91 -45.57 -57.15
C SER A 15 -14.27 -45.71 -55.67
N GLU A 16 -14.85 -46.86 -55.27
CA GLU A 16 -15.18 -47.11 -53.86
C GLU A 16 -13.94 -47.25 -52.97
N ASN A 17 -12.87 -47.88 -53.48
CA ASN A 17 -11.65 -48.13 -52.71
C ASN A 17 -10.82 -46.86 -52.49
N ASN A 18 -10.92 -45.87 -53.39
CA ASN A 18 -10.16 -44.62 -53.32
C ASN A 18 -10.90 -43.50 -52.59
N PHE A 19 -12.11 -43.74 -52.09
CA PHE A 19 -12.89 -42.72 -51.42
C PHE A 19 -12.39 -42.50 -49.99
N GLN A 20 -11.97 -41.28 -49.69
CA GLN A 20 -11.59 -40.86 -48.33
C GLN A 20 -12.51 -39.74 -47.86
N PHE A 21 -13.18 -39.97 -46.73
CA PHE A 21 -14.00 -38.97 -46.08
C PHE A 21 -13.25 -38.40 -44.87
N VAL A 22 -12.86 -37.13 -44.95
CA VAL A 22 -12.25 -36.40 -43.82
C VAL A 22 -13.29 -35.47 -43.21
N LYS A 23 -13.78 -35.83 -42.03
CA LYS A 23 -14.68 -34.97 -41.24
C LYS A 23 -13.85 -34.06 -40.34
N PHE A 24 -13.89 -32.75 -40.60
CA PHE A 24 -13.37 -31.76 -39.66
C PHE A 24 -14.49 -31.27 -38.75
N GLU A 25 -14.26 -31.38 -37.44
CA GLU A 25 -15.15 -30.81 -36.42
C GLU A 25 -14.41 -29.70 -35.69
N SER A 26 -14.87 -28.46 -35.84
CA SER A 26 -14.24 -27.31 -35.20
C SER A 26 -14.75 -27.18 -33.77
N HIS A 27 -13.89 -27.45 -32.79
CA HIS A 27 -14.22 -27.18 -31.39
C HIS A 27 -14.08 -25.68 -31.11
N LYS A 28 -15.15 -25.06 -30.59
CA LYS A 28 -15.07 -23.68 -30.08
C LYS A 28 -14.04 -23.65 -28.95
N PRO A 29 -13.08 -22.70 -28.94
CA PRO A 29 -12.14 -22.59 -27.85
C PRO A 29 -12.91 -22.30 -26.56
N LYS A 30 -12.61 -23.06 -25.48
CA LYS A 30 -13.18 -22.78 -24.16
C LYS A 30 -12.83 -21.33 -23.80
N LYS A 31 -13.84 -20.48 -23.61
CA LYS A 31 -13.62 -19.20 -22.93
C LYS A 31 -12.96 -19.54 -21.61
N LYS A 32 -11.79 -18.96 -21.33
CA LYS A 32 -11.32 -18.85 -19.96
C LYS A 32 -12.38 -18.05 -19.23
N GLU A 33 -13.28 -18.72 -18.54
CA GLU A 33 -13.98 -18.10 -17.45
C GLU A 33 -12.87 -17.54 -16.57
N THR A 34 -12.86 -16.22 -16.39
CA THR A 34 -12.10 -15.63 -15.29
C THR A 34 -12.66 -16.30 -14.06
N ALA A 35 -11.95 -17.32 -13.58
CA ALA A 35 -12.21 -17.88 -12.29
C ALA A 35 -12.15 -16.69 -11.34
N ILE A 36 -13.32 -16.24 -10.88
CA ILE A 36 -13.40 -15.63 -9.58
C ILE A 36 -13.17 -16.82 -8.67
N ASP A 37 -11.89 -17.13 -8.52
CA ASP A 37 -11.38 -18.09 -7.58
C ASP A 37 -11.83 -17.57 -6.22
N ASN A 38 -12.99 -18.05 -5.78
CA ASN A 38 -13.22 -18.35 -4.38
C ASN A 38 -12.33 -19.56 -4.02
N GLU A 39 -11.05 -19.48 -4.35
CA GLU A 39 -10.03 -20.33 -3.78
C GLU A 39 -9.95 -19.91 -2.32
N LYS A 40 -10.53 -20.76 -1.49
CA LYS A 40 -10.06 -21.00 -0.13
C LYS A 40 -8.56 -21.27 -0.25
N ASN A 41 -7.78 -20.20 -0.24
CA ASN A 41 -6.33 -20.25 -0.16
C ASN A 41 -6.01 -20.74 1.25
N ASP A 42 -6.01 -22.07 1.40
CA ASP A 42 -5.30 -22.77 2.46
C ASP A 42 -3.80 -22.65 2.19
N THR A 43 -3.27 -21.43 2.24
CA THR A 43 -1.84 -21.21 2.40
C THR A 43 -1.50 -21.42 3.88
N LYS A 44 -1.46 -22.69 4.31
CA LYS A 44 -0.46 -23.09 5.30
C LYS A 44 0.85 -23.05 4.53
N THR A 45 1.77 -22.13 4.79
CA THR A 45 2.79 -22.23 5.84
C THR A 45 3.62 -20.94 5.75
N TYR A 46 4.27 -20.51 6.85
CA TYR A 46 5.19 -19.36 7.00
C TYR A 46 4.60 -17.97 7.30
N LEU A 47 3.60 -17.87 8.17
CA LEU A 47 3.48 -16.69 9.03
C LEU A 47 3.37 -17.16 10.48
N GLY A 48 4.46 -16.99 11.24
CA GLY A 48 4.49 -17.27 12.67
C GLY A 48 3.32 -16.58 13.37
N GLN A 49 2.52 -17.39 14.08
CA GLN A 49 1.58 -17.00 15.14
C GLN A 49 0.97 -15.59 15.01
N LYS A 50 0.39 -15.25 13.86
CA LYS A 50 -0.55 -14.12 13.83
C LYS A 50 -1.77 -14.59 14.62
N SER A 51 -2.13 -13.84 15.67
CA SER A 51 -3.25 -14.22 16.52
C SER A 51 -4.51 -14.34 15.64
N LYS A 52 -5.38 -15.32 15.90
CA LYS A 52 -6.63 -15.50 15.13
C LYS A 52 -7.43 -14.19 15.01
N LYS A 53 -7.28 -13.29 16.00
CA LYS A 53 -7.85 -11.95 16.05
C LYS A 53 -7.29 -11.00 14.97
N ASP A 54 -6.00 -11.06 14.67
CA ASP A 54 -5.38 -10.21 13.64
C ASP A 54 -5.84 -10.57 12.22
N LEU A 55 -6.05 -11.87 11.98
CA LEU A 55 -6.60 -12.37 10.71
C LEU A 55 -8.05 -11.89 10.52
N ASP A 56 -8.81 -11.81 11.60
CA ASP A 56 -10.19 -11.33 11.59
C ASP A 56 -10.24 -9.81 11.31
N LEU A 57 -9.41 -9.02 11.99
CA LEU A 57 -9.33 -7.56 11.76
C LEU A 57 -8.91 -7.21 10.34
N LYS A 58 -7.98 -7.98 9.73
CA LYS A 58 -7.58 -7.76 8.34
C LYS A 58 -8.75 -7.99 7.38
N LYS A 59 -9.52 -9.07 7.58
CA LYS A 59 -10.72 -9.36 6.77
C LYS A 59 -11.78 -8.28 6.92
N ILE A 60 -12.10 -7.89 8.16
CA ILE A 60 -13.05 -6.82 8.46
C ILE A 60 -12.65 -5.52 7.75
N ARG A 61 -11.36 -5.15 7.79
CA ARG A 61 -10.88 -3.95 7.08
C ARG A 61 -11.15 -4.02 5.57
N HIS A 62 -10.91 -5.17 4.94
CA HIS A 62 -11.19 -5.35 3.51
C HIS A 62 -12.69 -5.28 3.19
N GLU A 63 -13.53 -5.84 4.05
CA GLU A 63 -14.99 -5.79 3.91
C GLU A 63 -15.52 -4.37 4.06
N VAL A 64 -15.03 -3.61 5.05
CA VAL A 64 -15.37 -2.21 5.24
C VAL A 64 -14.98 -1.38 4.02
N VAL A 65 -13.79 -1.59 3.46
CA VAL A 65 -13.36 -0.90 2.23
C VAL A 65 -14.27 -1.26 1.05
N LYS A 66 -14.58 -2.55 0.86
CA LYS A 66 -15.48 -3.03 -0.20
C LYS A 66 -16.89 -2.42 -0.07
N PHE A 67 -17.40 -2.35 1.16
CA PHE A 67 -18.69 -1.74 1.46
C PHE A 67 -18.68 -0.24 1.13
N GLY A 68 -17.65 0.50 1.59
CA GLY A 68 -17.51 1.94 1.27
C GLY A 68 -17.44 2.22 -0.23
N MET A 69 -16.77 1.36 -0.99
CA MET A 69 -16.68 1.47 -2.46
C MET A 69 -18.02 1.25 -3.17
N SER A 70 -18.99 0.59 -2.53
CA SER A 70 -20.30 0.33 -3.14
C SER A 70 -21.10 1.62 -3.36
N GLY A 71 -20.88 2.65 -2.52
CA GLY A 71 -21.57 3.93 -2.59
C GLY A 71 -20.91 4.99 -3.47
N PHE A 72 -19.84 4.65 -4.21
CA PHE A 72 -19.14 5.61 -5.07
C PHE A 72 -19.74 5.69 -6.48
N ASP A 73 -19.65 6.90 -7.06
CA ASP A 73 -19.88 7.16 -8.48
C ASP A 73 -18.98 6.28 -9.36
N SER A 74 -19.38 6.03 -10.61
CA SER A 74 -18.71 5.08 -11.52
C SER A 74 -17.20 5.32 -11.66
N THR A 75 -16.76 6.56 -11.84
CA THR A 75 -15.34 6.94 -11.99
C THR A 75 -14.55 6.71 -10.70
N LYS A 76 -15.05 7.23 -9.57
CA LYS A 76 -14.44 7.06 -8.25
C LYS A 76 -14.41 5.59 -7.81
N LYS A 77 -15.42 4.81 -8.22
CA LYS A 77 -15.49 3.37 -7.94
C LYS A 77 -14.38 2.62 -8.67
N GLU A 78 -14.05 3.00 -9.90
CA GLU A 78 -12.93 2.42 -10.64
C GLU A 78 -11.58 2.78 -9.99
N GLU A 79 -11.38 4.05 -9.66
CA GLU A 79 -10.17 4.50 -8.96
C GLU A 79 -9.96 3.78 -7.62
N ALA A 80 -11.03 3.62 -6.83
CA ALA A 80 -10.99 2.92 -5.56
C ALA A 80 -10.70 1.41 -5.74
N LYS A 81 -11.23 0.78 -6.80
CA LYS A 81 -10.89 -0.61 -7.14
C LYS A 81 -9.42 -0.77 -7.49
N ILE A 82 -8.88 0.14 -8.30
CA ILE A 82 -7.46 0.14 -8.67
C ILE A 82 -6.61 0.33 -7.41
N ALA A 83 -6.96 1.28 -6.54
CA ALA A 83 -6.24 1.51 -5.29
C ALA A 83 -6.26 0.28 -4.36
N LEU A 84 -7.43 -0.37 -4.21
CA LEU A 84 -7.55 -1.61 -3.45
C LEU A 84 -6.69 -2.72 -4.05
N ALA A 85 -6.75 -2.94 -5.36
CA ALA A 85 -5.93 -3.94 -6.03
C ALA A 85 -4.42 -3.69 -5.81
N VAL A 86 -3.98 -2.44 -5.93
CA VAL A 86 -2.58 -2.07 -5.65
C VAL A 86 -2.20 -2.32 -4.19
N SER A 87 -3.10 -2.04 -3.24
CA SER A 87 -2.88 -2.34 -1.82
C SER A 87 -2.73 -3.84 -1.52
N LEU A 88 -3.37 -4.68 -2.34
CA LEU A 88 -3.26 -6.14 -2.30
C LEU A 88 -2.03 -6.67 -3.04
N GLY A 89 -1.21 -5.78 -3.62
CA GLY A 89 0.03 -6.13 -4.31
C GLY A 89 -0.09 -6.20 -5.83
N ALA A 90 -1.22 -5.83 -6.42
CA ALA A 90 -1.32 -5.71 -7.87
C ALA A 90 -0.39 -4.60 -8.41
N LYS A 91 0.11 -4.78 -9.62
CA LYS A 91 0.94 -3.77 -10.28
C LYS A 91 0.06 -2.54 -10.62
N PRO A 92 0.48 -1.31 -10.25
CA PRO A 92 -0.29 -0.11 -10.58
C PRO A 92 -0.37 0.11 -12.09
N PRO A 93 -1.44 0.79 -12.56
CA PRO A 93 -1.60 1.11 -13.97
C PRO A 93 -0.44 1.97 -14.48
N LYS A 94 -0.12 1.81 -15.77
CA LYS A 94 0.93 2.61 -16.41
C LYS A 94 0.52 4.08 -16.42
N ARG A 95 1.47 4.96 -16.08
CA ARG A 95 1.27 6.41 -16.17
C ARG A 95 1.14 6.84 -17.64
N LYS A 96 0.44 7.96 -17.87
CA LYS A 96 0.38 8.58 -19.18
C LYS A 96 1.79 8.96 -19.65
N TYR A 97 2.05 8.84 -20.95
CA TYR A 97 3.29 9.32 -21.54
C TYR A 97 3.31 10.85 -21.52
N ILE A 98 4.42 11.42 -21.07
CA ILE A 98 4.63 12.87 -20.94
C ILE A 98 6.06 13.15 -21.40
N ASN A 99 6.28 14.27 -22.10
CA ASN A 99 7.62 14.71 -22.47
C ASN A 99 8.48 14.96 -21.22
N TYR A 100 9.76 14.59 -21.27
CA TYR A 100 10.68 14.77 -20.16
C TYR A 100 10.77 16.22 -19.66
N LYS A 101 10.79 17.21 -20.56
CA LYS A 101 10.88 18.63 -20.19
C LYS A 101 9.67 19.08 -19.39
N GLU A 102 8.47 18.76 -19.87
CA GLU A 102 7.21 19.05 -19.17
C GLU A 102 7.12 18.34 -17.81
N LEU A 103 7.62 17.10 -17.74
CA LEU A 103 7.63 16.34 -16.49
C LEU A 103 8.58 16.95 -15.45
N MET A 104 9.73 17.48 -15.87
CA MET A 104 10.64 18.21 -15.00
C MET A 104 10.02 19.52 -14.49
N GLU A 105 9.35 20.27 -15.37
CA GLU A 105 8.67 21.50 -15.00
C GLU A 105 7.57 21.26 -13.98
N LYS A 106 6.71 20.25 -14.19
CA LYS A 106 5.67 19.84 -13.23
C LYS A 106 6.27 19.49 -11.87
N ARG A 107 7.34 18.70 -11.82
CA ARG A 107 8.03 18.36 -10.57
C ARG A 107 8.60 19.58 -9.85
N LYS A 108 9.13 20.56 -10.60
CA LYS A 108 9.65 21.81 -10.03
C LYS A 108 8.51 22.63 -9.41
N GLN A 109 7.38 22.75 -10.10
CA GLN A 109 6.19 23.44 -9.61
C GLN A 109 5.60 22.76 -8.36
N GLU A 110 5.40 21.44 -8.39
CA GLU A 110 4.92 20.66 -7.23
C GLU A 110 5.84 20.84 -6.01
N LYS A 111 7.16 20.81 -6.21
CA LYS A 111 8.13 21.03 -5.13
C LYS A 111 8.04 22.44 -4.54
N GLN A 112 7.78 23.45 -5.37
CA GLN A 112 7.61 24.82 -4.91
C GLN A 112 6.29 24.98 -4.14
N GLN A 113 5.18 24.50 -4.69
CA GLN A 113 3.87 24.51 -4.02
C GLN A 113 3.91 23.79 -2.67
N ALA A 114 4.58 22.64 -2.59
CA ALA A 114 4.73 21.90 -1.33
C ALA A 114 5.58 22.66 -0.29
N LYS A 115 6.56 23.48 -0.72
CA LYS A 115 7.31 24.36 0.20
C LYS A 115 6.44 25.50 0.69
N ASP A 116 5.71 26.14 -0.22
CA ASP A 116 4.85 27.29 0.08
C ASP A 116 3.71 26.85 1.02
N GLU A 117 3.09 25.70 0.77
CA GLU A 117 2.07 25.12 1.64
C GLU A 117 2.62 24.80 3.04
N LYS A 118 3.83 24.22 3.13
CA LYS A 118 4.50 23.98 4.42
C LYS A 118 4.75 25.28 5.17
N GLN A 119 5.23 26.33 4.49
CA GLN A 119 5.46 27.64 5.10
C GLN A 119 4.13 28.25 5.60
N LEU A 120 3.06 28.14 4.82
CA LEU A 120 1.71 28.59 5.20
C LEU A 120 1.14 27.81 6.37
N MET A 121 1.38 26.49 6.46
CA MET A 121 0.96 25.70 7.62
C MET A 121 1.74 26.10 8.87
N VAL A 122 3.07 26.28 8.76
CA VAL A 122 3.92 26.72 9.87
C VAL A 122 3.49 28.10 10.38
N SER A 123 3.28 29.07 9.49
CA SER A 123 2.82 30.41 9.88
C SER A 123 1.44 30.38 10.57
N LYS A 124 0.49 29.60 10.03
CA LYS A 124 -0.83 29.38 10.65
C LYS A 124 -0.74 28.72 12.02
N THR A 125 0.22 27.82 12.26
CA THR A 125 0.42 27.21 13.58
C THR A 125 1.05 28.18 14.59
N LEU A 126 2.02 29.00 14.16
CA LEU A 126 2.67 30.01 15.01
C LEU A 126 1.67 31.08 15.50
N LEU A 127 0.76 31.51 14.63
CA LEU A 127 -0.31 32.47 14.95
C LEU A 127 -1.35 31.93 15.95
N LYS A 128 -1.51 30.61 16.08
CA LYS A 128 -2.43 29.99 17.05
C LYS A 128 -1.81 29.77 18.43
N THR A 129 -0.48 29.83 18.54
CA THR A 129 0.26 29.67 19.81
C THR A 129 0.58 30.99 20.53
N SER A 130 0.31 32.13 19.91
CA SER A 130 0.63 33.47 20.45
C SER A 130 -0.18 33.89 21.68
N GLY A 131 -1.25 33.14 22.03
CA GLY A 131 -2.15 33.48 23.14
C GLY A 131 -1.75 32.96 24.53
N LYS A 132 -0.74 32.10 24.67
CA LYS A 132 -0.29 31.62 25.99
C LYS A 132 1.22 31.49 26.04
N LYS A 133 1.92 32.54 26.47
CA LYS A 133 3.25 32.42 27.08
C LYS A 133 3.10 31.60 28.36
N LYS A 134 3.15 30.26 28.27
CA LYS A 134 3.44 29.45 29.45
C LYS A 134 4.85 29.83 29.87
N LYS A 135 5.00 30.46 31.03
CA LYS A 135 6.30 30.56 31.70
C LYS A 135 6.86 29.14 31.73
N ALA A 136 8.08 28.96 31.23
CA ALA A 136 8.82 27.71 31.40
C ALA A 136 9.12 27.58 32.90
N ASN A 137 8.16 27.05 33.65
CA ASN A 137 8.46 26.49 34.95
C ASN A 137 9.30 25.25 34.64
N ASN A 138 10.57 25.30 34.99
CA ASN A 138 11.45 24.13 35.04
C ASN A 138 10.98 23.22 36.18
N ASP A 139 9.72 22.78 36.13
CA ASP A 139 9.18 21.75 36.99
C ASP A 139 9.73 20.43 36.46
N VAL A 140 10.81 19.98 37.09
CA VAL A 140 11.15 18.56 37.18
C VAL A 140 9.98 17.90 37.91
N GLY A 141 8.94 17.59 37.14
CA GLY A 141 7.58 17.34 37.62
C GLY A 141 7.55 16.35 38.77
N HIS A 142 6.75 16.67 39.80
CA HIS A 142 6.30 15.91 40.98
C HIS A 142 7.28 14.97 41.72
N PHE A 143 8.10 14.21 41.01
CA PHE A 143 9.13 13.28 41.47
C PHE A 143 10.16 13.91 42.41
N LEU A 144 10.59 15.15 42.16
CA LEU A 144 11.50 15.87 43.07
C LEU A 144 10.79 16.61 44.20
N SER A 145 9.45 16.55 44.29
CA SER A 145 8.71 17.24 45.37
C SER A 145 8.92 16.59 46.74
N GLY A 146 9.21 15.29 46.79
CA GLY A 146 9.47 14.56 48.05
C GLY A 146 10.88 14.76 48.60
N TYR A 147 11.82 15.18 47.75
CA TYR A 147 13.21 15.44 48.11
C TYR A 147 13.41 16.96 48.08
N GLY A 148 13.40 17.59 49.25
CA GLY A 148 13.43 19.05 49.40
C GLY A 148 14.46 19.75 48.49
N LYS A 149 14.07 20.92 47.97
CA LYS A 149 14.87 21.69 47.01
C LYS A 149 16.17 22.17 47.63
N VAL A 150 17.31 21.59 47.23
CA VAL A 150 18.65 22.06 47.62
C VAL A 150 18.88 23.44 47.00
N GLN A 151 19.18 24.44 47.84
CA GLN A 151 19.46 25.80 47.38
C GLN A 151 20.96 25.91 47.05
N LYS A 152 21.33 26.79 46.11
CA LYS A 152 22.74 26.98 45.69
C LYS A 152 23.69 27.37 46.84
N LYS A 153 23.14 27.87 47.94
CA LYS A 153 23.88 28.18 49.17
C LYS A 153 24.37 26.94 49.93
N ASP A 154 23.68 25.80 49.77
CA ASP A 154 24.00 24.53 50.44
C ASP A 154 25.12 23.75 49.72
N LEU A 155 25.45 24.15 48.48
CA LEU A 155 26.47 23.54 47.61
C LEU A 155 27.88 24.11 47.83
N LYS A 156 28.05 25.12 48.68
CA LYS A 156 29.38 25.62 49.05
C LYS A 156 29.88 24.84 50.26
N LYS A 157 30.67 23.79 50.03
CA LYS A 157 31.38 23.06 51.07
C LYS A 157 32.88 23.32 50.93
N ASP A 158 33.53 23.51 52.07
CA ASP A 158 34.85 24.10 52.24
C ASP A 158 36.00 23.28 51.64
N ASP A 159 36.62 23.77 50.56
CA ASP A 159 37.84 23.20 49.95
C ASP A 159 39.14 23.48 50.73
N ASN A 160 39.05 23.84 52.01
CA ASN A 160 40.20 24.11 52.87
C ASN A 160 40.38 23.05 53.95
N SER A 161 40.65 21.80 53.55
CA SER A 161 41.31 20.85 54.46
C SER A 161 42.27 19.91 53.72
N SER A 162 43.53 19.89 54.19
CA SER A 162 44.59 18.88 53.93
C SER A 162 45.57 19.05 52.75
N LYS A 163 46.30 20.18 52.66
CA LYS A 163 47.69 20.15 52.15
C LYS A 163 48.65 19.66 53.25
N LYS A 164 48.70 18.35 53.50
CA LYS A 164 49.77 17.74 54.32
C LYS A 164 51.03 17.57 53.45
N LYS A 165 52.05 18.38 53.76
CA LYS A 165 53.39 18.38 53.16
C LYS A 165 54.05 16.98 53.29
N LYS A 166 54.51 16.38 52.19
CA LYS A 166 55.60 15.39 52.20
C LYS A 166 56.92 16.15 52.17
N LYS A 167 57.73 16.07 53.24
CA LYS A 167 59.15 16.43 53.20
C LYS A 167 59.92 15.28 52.52
N LYS A 168 60.95 15.67 51.77
CA LYS A 168 62.01 14.81 51.23
C LYS A 168 62.71 14.04 52.34
#